data_AF-A0A9N6ZED2-F1
#
_entry.id   AF-A0A9N6ZED2-F1
#
_cell.length_a   1.000
_cell.length_b   1.000
_cell.length_c   1.000
_cell.angle_alpha   90.00
_cell.angle_beta   90.00
_cell.angle_gamma   90.00
#
_symmetry.space_group_name_H-M   'P 1'
#
loop_
_entity.id
_entity.type
_entity.pdbx_description
1 polymer ?
#
loop_
_entity_poly.entity_id
_entity_poly.type
_entity_poly.pdbx_seq_one_letter_code
_entity_poly.pdbx_strand_id
1 'polypeptide(L)'
;MLLHDINFKFPIKVDEKIFATVDPNITVVSVIGKTNLTNQLPPKVACINDYFQRSVICYDEQKQTEESTIEGYYCPRKKILFLYSVSVYDTNTLDGLFNKLEENLSEKGFLYCFSSLKDLATRHLLFLFLVSHIVVVTNPSSNFDLNNIQLFKTLENVRLKVQSSVAEVLKTVPGLPKVTYKFFNYHHHTNSLFAIPSNQEFVFFPAPHKDQFSFLLDLLNETLEICPSDPPEFREFLDQHVQLAQTKGFSDNVGRHAGPSPFVVPPASVWFEAAFKLFDLFTNEHPEESNKGFQLLRSLLDVEGQFSESRCSKVLPLALAAYQENLPPHYSSQQHETKKSHAKTLLSGHGRGPAVARFISRLDAECDRIWRNGRRMCEAPSLSGNPCIQPVHRASDEPSAEPSTKLPILPHVSGVRYVSA
;
A
#
# COMPACT_ATOMS: atom_id res chain seq x y z
N MET A 1 29.26 -16.10 -3.98
CA MET A 1 29.72 -14.80 -3.46
C MET A 1 29.52 -14.82 -1.96
N LEU A 2 30.55 -14.60 -1.16
CA LEU A 2 30.46 -14.63 0.30
C LEU A 2 29.70 -13.39 0.78
N LEU A 3 28.57 -13.53 1.47
CA LEU A 3 27.72 -12.44 2.00
C LEU A 3 28.32 -11.75 3.25
N HIS A 4 29.64 -11.80 3.44
CA HIS A 4 30.30 -11.36 4.65
C HIS A 4 30.50 -9.85 4.63
N ASP A 5 29.88 -9.11 5.56
CA ASP A 5 30.04 -7.66 5.71
C ASP A 5 29.72 -6.87 4.42
N ILE A 6 28.78 -7.36 3.61
CA ILE A 6 28.32 -6.71 2.38
C ILE A 6 26.84 -6.36 2.53
N ASN A 7 26.46 -5.13 2.17
CA ASN A 7 25.07 -4.76 2.00
C ASN A 7 24.50 -5.43 0.74
N PHE A 8 23.32 -6.01 0.87
CA PHE A 8 22.70 -6.79 -0.18
C PHE A 8 21.22 -6.50 -0.29
N LYS A 9 20.68 -6.70 -1.47
CA LYS A 9 19.24 -6.56 -1.72
C LYS A 9 18.55 -7.92 -1.67
N PHE A 10 17.47 -8.00 -0.90
CA PHE A 10 16.66 -9.20 -0.75
C PHE A 10 15.58 -9.27 -1.85
N PRO A 11 15.23 -10.45 -2.38
CA PRO A 11 15.58 -11.80 -1.93
C PRO A 11 16.93 -12.29 -2.45
N ILE A 12 17.64 -13.07 -1.62
CA ILE A 12 18.88 -13.74 -2.04
C ILE A 12 18.74 -15.23 -1.83
N LYS A 13 18.99 -15.99 -2.90
CA LYS A 13 19.17 -17.43 -2.80
C LYS A 13 20.59 -17.70 -2.32
N VAL A 14 20.69 -18.23 -1.11
CA VAL A 14 21.97 -18.49 -0.48
C VAL A 14 22.36 -19.95 -0.72
N ASP A 15 23.49 -20.18 -1.40
CA ASP A 15 24.09 -21.51 -1.53
C ASP A 15 24.86 -21.88 -0.23
N GLU A 16 24.94 -23.18 0.09
CA GLU A 16 25.63 -23.71 1.29
C GLU A 16 27.10 -23.22 1.43
N LYS A 17 27.74 -22.82 0.33
CA LYS A 17 29.13 -22.33 0.29
C LYS A 17 29.30 -20.88 0.77
N ILE A 18 28.22 -20.20 1.16
CA ILE A 18 28.25 -18.76 1.50
C ILE A 18 28.59 -18.51 2.96
N PHE A 19 28.27 -19.44 3.85
CA PHE A 19 28.71 -19.39 5.24
C PHE A 19 30.09 -20.03 5.34
N ALA A 20 30.95 -19.53 6.23
CA ALA A 20 32.19 -20.21 6.57
C ALA A 20 31.89 -21.67 7.01
N THR A 21 32.90 -22.52 7.17
CA THR A 21 32.77 -23.97 7.47
C THR A 21 31.82 -24.38 8.62
N VAL A 22 31.28 -23.43 9.39
CA VAL A 22 30.23 -23.60 10.39
C VAL A 22 29.06 -22.66 10.09
N ASP A 23 27.84 -23.20 10.01
CA ASP A 23 26.59 -22.44 9.89
C ASP A 23 26.18 -21.87 11.26
N PRO A 24 26.32 -20.55 11.50
CA PRO A 24 26.04 -19.97 12.80
C PRO A 24 24.54 -19.75 13.00
N ASN A 25 24.09 -19.89 14.25
CA ASN A 25 22.77 -19.39 14.64
C ASN A 25 22.78 -17.86 14.65
N ILE A 26 21.83 -17.24 13.95
CA ILE A 26 21.80 -15.78 13.73
C ILE A 26 20.62 -15.10 14.39
N THR A 27 20.87 -13.94 14.99
CA THR A 27 19.81 -13.02 15.43
C THR A 27 19.47 -12.06 14.32
N VAL A 28 18.19 -11.89 14.04
CA VAL A 28 17.69 -11.01 12.98
C VAL A 28 17.05 -9.77 13.57
N VAL A 29 17.57 -8.61 13.17
CA VAL A 29 17.13 -7.29 13.61
C VAL A 29 16.62 -6.51 12.40
N SER A 30 15.33 -6.19 12.38
CA SER A 30 14.77 -5.33 11.34
C SER A 30 14.67 -3.89 11.79
N VAL A 31 15.01 -2.96 10.91
CA VAL A 31 14.85 -1.52 11.13
C VAL A 31 13.79 -1.00 10.18
N ILE A 32 12.70 -0.48 10.74
CA ILE A 32 11.53 0.00 10.02
C ILE A 32 11.24 1.45 10.40
N GLY A 33 10.53 2.18 9.54
CA GLY A 33 10.12 3.54 9.85
C GLY A 33 10.14 4.46 8.65
N LYS A 34 9.74 5.70 8.93
CA LYS A 34 9.70 6.80 7.97
C LYS A 34 11.03 7.54 7.96
N THR A 35 11.37 8.15 6.83
CA THR A 35 12.58 8.96 6.71
C THR A 35 12.23 10.31 6.10
N ASN A 36 12.84 11.37 6.64
CA ASN A 36 12.66 12.73 6.14
C ASN A 36 13.65 13.00 5.01
N LEU A 37 13.30 13.95 4.14
CA LEU A 37 14.24 14.52 3.18
C LEU A 37 15.21 15.45 3.92
N THR A 38 16.32 14.90 4.39
CA THR A 38 17.42 15.65 4.99
C THR A 38 18.71 15.31 4.25
N ASN A 39 19.68 16.24 4.24
CA ASN A 39 21.04 15.98 3.74
C ASN A 39 21.85 15.09 4.71
N GLN A 40 21.19 14.12 5.32
CA GLN A 40 21.75 13.19 6.29
C GLN A 40 21.41 11.77 5.87
N LEU A 41 22.17 10.80 6.39
CA LEU A 41 21.84 9.40 6.18
C LEU A 41 20.43 9.11 6.72
N PRO A 42 19.63 8.29 6.03
CA PRO A 42 18.32 7.90 6.52
C PRO A 42 18.45 7.29 7.93
N PRO A 43 17.56 7.63 8.88
CA PRO A 43 17.62 7.15 10.26
C PRO A 43 17.76 5.62 10.38
N LYS A 44 17.17 4.86 9.46
CA LYS A 44 17.29 3.40 9.40
C LYS A 44 18.72 2.93 9.17
N VAL A 45 19.43 3.60 8.27
CA VAL A 45 20.82 3.29 7.91
C VAL A 45 21.78 3.84 8.98
N ALA A 46 21.52 5.06 9.47
CA ALA A 46 22.28 5.66 10.56
C ALA A 46 22.28 4.76 11.80
N CYS A 47 21.11 4.26 12.20
CA CYS A 47 20.94 3.31 13.30
C CYS A 47 21.85 2.07 13.17
N ILE A 48 21.96 1.49 11.98
CA ILE A 48 22.82 0.33 11.74
C ILE A 48 24.30 0.74 11.81
N ASN A 49 24.68 1.84 11.18
CA ASN A 49 26.06 2.35 11.22
C ASN A 49 26.51 2.70 12.65
N ASP A 50 25.63 3.29 13.46
CA ASP A 50 25.87 3.63 14.86
C ASP A 50 26.10 2.37 15.71
N TYR A 51 25.34 1.29 15.47
CA TYR A 51 25.55 0.01 16.15
C TYR A 51 26.94 -0.58 15.91
N PHE A 52 27.48 -0.42 14.69
CA PHE A 52 28.84 -0.87 14.35
C PHE A 52 29.93 0.16 14.62
N GLN A 53 29.56 1.39 15.00
CA GLN A 53 30.46 2.55 15.15
C GLN A 53 31.31 2.83 13.92
N ARG A 54 30.80 2.48 12.74
CA ARG A 54 31.45 2.68 11.45
C ARG A 54 30.40 2.65 10.35
N SER A 55 30.68 3.30 9.23
CA SER A 55 29.82 3.22 8.05
C SER A 55 29.93 1.84 7.41
N VAL A 56 29.04 0.92 7.78
CA VAL A 56 28.94 -0.43 7.19
C VAL A 56 28.05 -0.43 5.95
N ILE A 57 27.06 0.44 5.93
CA ILE A 57 26.16 0.63 4.79
C ILE A 57 26.49 1.96 4.14
N CYS A 58 27.01 1.89 2.92
CA CYS A 58 27.12 3.03 2.02
C CYS A 58 25.77 3.22 1.32
N TYR A 59 25.01 4.21 1.76
CA TYR A 59 23.71 4.53 1.16
C TYR A 59 23.91 5.29 -0.15
N ASP A 60 23.35 4.78 -1.24
CA ASP A 60 23.36 5.42 -2.55
C ASP A 60 21.94 5.86 -2.92
N GLU A 61 21.69 7.17 -2.76
CA GLU A 61 20.40 7.80 -3.04
C GLU A 61 19.94 7.61 -4.48
N GLN A 62 20.87 7.50 -5.44
CA GLN A 62 20.56 7.45 -6.87
C GLN A 62 20.13 6.06 -7.34
N LYS A 63 20.33 5.01 -6.53
CA LYS A 63 19.98 3.63 -6.88
C LYS A 63 18.55 3.22 -6.49
N GLN A 64 17.85 4.04 -5.72
CA GLN A 64 16.54 3.66 -5.18
C GLN A 64 15.40 4.09 -6.08
N THR A 65 15.04 3.19 -7.00
CA THR A 65 14.03 3.52 -8.01
C THR A 65 12.86 2.53 -8.06
N GLU A 66 12.79 1.65 -7.07
CA GLU A 66 11.75 0.63 -6.94
C GLU A 66 10.73 1.01 -5.86
N GLU A 67 9.50 0.53 -6.02
CA GLU A 67 8.36 0.90 -5.19
C GLU A 67 8.56 0.55 -3.71
N SER A 68 9.10 -0.64 -3.45
CA SER A 68 9.59 -1.04 -2.14
C SER A 68 10.59 -2.18 -2.27
N THR A 69 11.65 -2.12 -1.47
CA THR A 69 12.71 -3.14 -1.44
C THR A 69 13.12 -3.42 0.00
N ILE A 70 13.70 -4.60 0.23
CA ILE A 70 14.31 -4.95 1.50
C ILE A 70 15.80 -5.09 1.25
N GLU A 71 16.60 -4.36 2.03
CA GLU A 71 18.05 -4.48 2.04
C GLU A 71 18.50 -5.15 3.34
N GLY A 72 19.68 -5.76 3.32
CA GLY A 72 20.21 -6.52 4.44
C GLY A 72 21.72 -6.42 4.58
N TYR A 73 22.19 -6.52 5.81
CA TYR A 73 23.60 -6.54 6.16
C TYR A 73 23.87 -7.67 7.14
N TYR A 74 24.68 -8.64 6.73
CA TYR A 74 25.04 -9.80 7.56
C TYR A 74 26.43 -9.63 8.17
N CYS A 75 26.50 -9.67 9.51
CA CYS A 75 27.75 -9.66 10.26
C CYS A 75 28.02 -11.03 10.92
N PRO A 76 28.86 -11.88 10.29
CA PRO A 76 29.18 -13.21 10.81
C PRO A 76 29.87 -13.18 12.18
N ARG A 77 30.70 -12.16 12.46
CA ARG A 77 31.42 -12.04 13.74
C ARG A 77 30.48 -11.92 14.94
N LYS A 78 29.43 -11.10 14.79
CA LYS A 78 28.42 -10.89 15.83
C LYS A 78 27.24 -11.86 15.72
N LYS A 79 27.16 -12.64 14.64
CA LYS A 79 26.02 -13.52 14.29
C LYS A 79 24.70 -12.74 14.22
N ILE A 80 24.74 -11.56 13.60
CA ILE A 80 23.59 -10.67 13.46
C ILE A 80 23.33 -10.42 11.98
N LEU A 81 22.06 -10.49 11.60
CA LEU A 81 21.56 -10.04 10.32
C LEU A 81 20.67 -8.82 10.55
N PHE A 82 21.06 -7.69 9.98
CA PHE A 82 20.20 -6.51 9.87
C PHE A 82 19.39 -6.57 8.58
N LEU A 83 18.12 -6.19 8.67
CA LEU A 83 17.24 -5.97 7.53
C LEU A 83 16.61 -4.59 7.65
N TYR A 84 16.36 -3.91 6.55
CA TYR A 84 15.56 -2.70 6.54
C TYR A 84 14.78 -2.58 5.24
N SER A 85 13.56 -2.08 5.33
CA SER A 85 12.74 -1.80 4.15
C SER A 85 13.00 -0.38 3.66
N VAL A 86 13.22 -0.22 2.37
CA VAL A 86 13.14 1.05 1.64
C VAL A 86 11.78 1.05 0.93
N SER A 87 10.99 2.09 1.10
CA SER A 87 9.60 2.11 0.63
C SER A 87 9.11 3.52 0.34
N VAL A 88 7.83 3.63 -0.01
CA VAL A 88 7.15 4.94 -0.21
C VAL A 88 7.06 5.82 1.02
N TYR A 89 7.41 5.29 2.20
CA TYR A 89 7.55 6.05 3.44
C TYR A 89 8.92 6.71 3.59
N ASP A 90 9.81 6.49 2.63
CA ASP A 90 11.10 7.16 2.51
C ASP A 90 10.99 8.31 1.52
N THR A 91 11.27 9.53 1.98
CA THR A 91 11.03 10.72 1.16
C THR A 91 11.89 10.75 -0.11
N ASN A 92 13.15 10.29 -0.04
CA ASN A 92 14.06 10.22 -1.20
C ASN A 92 13.55 9.22 -2.25
N THR A 93 13.06 8.06 -1.82
CA THR A 93 12.49 7.06 -2.73
C THR A 93 11.19 7.59 -3.34
N LEU A 94 10.34 8.24 -2.54
CA LEU A 94 9.08 8.79 -2.99
C LEU A 94 9.27 9.87 -4.08
N ASP A 95 10.27 10.74 -3.93
CA ASP A 95 10.63 11.74 -4.94
C ASP A 95 11.04 11.09 -6.28
N GLY A 96 11.92 10.08 -6.22
CA GLY A 96 12.31 9.30 -7.40
C GLY A 96 11.13 8.56 -8.05
N LEU A 97 10.17 8.07 -7.26
CA LEU A 97 8.97 7.39 -7.75
C LEU A 97 7.98 8.33 -8.41
N PHE A 98 7.81 9.57 -7.93
CA PHE A 98 6.90 10.53 -8.55
C PHE A 98 7.27 10.83 -10.00
N ASN A 99 8.57 10.97 -10.28
CA ASN A 99 9.07 11.17 -11.65
C ASN A 99 8.75 9.99 -12.57
N LYS A 100 8.73 8.76 -12.04
CA LYS A 100 8.40 7.55 -12.82
C LYS A 100 6.90 7.33 -12.99
N LEU A 101 6.11 7.79 -12.03
CA LEU A 101 4.68 7.52 -11.97
C LEU A 101 3.83 8.60 -12.63
N GLU A 102 4.42 9.64 -13.22
CA GLU A 102 3.71 10.77 -13.83
C GLU A 102 2.64 10.31 -14.84
N GLU A 103 2.99 9.39 -15.74
CA GLU A 103 2.03 8.83 -16.71
C GLU A 103 0.88 8.08 -16.02
N ASN A 104 1.20 7.18 -15.08
CA ASN A 104 0.20 6.40 -14.34
C ASN A 104 -0.70 7.28 -13.45
N LEU A 105 -0.14 8.35 -12.88
CA LEU A 105 -0.87 9.34 -12.09
C LEU A 105 -1.89 10.09 -12.95
N SER A 106 -1.53 10.40 -14.20
CA SER A 106 -2.44 11.05 -15.15
C SER A 106 -3.60 10.14 -15.57
N GLU A 107 -3.35 8.85 -15.76
CA GLU A 107 -4.35 7.90 -16.25
C GLU A 107 -5.27 7.36 -15.14
N LYS A 108 -4.68 6.88 -14.02
CA LYS A 108 -5.40 6.15 -12.97
C LYS A 108 -5.68 6.98 -11.71
N GLY A 109 -5.02 8.13 -11.59
CA GLY A 109 -5.16 9.04 -10.47
C GLY A 109 -4.29 8.68 -9.25
N PHE A 110 -4.00 9.70 -8.43
CA PHE A 110 -3.11 9.60 -7.27
C PHE A 110 -3.47 8.48 -6.28
N LEU A 111 -4.74 8.38 -5.88
CA LEU A 111 -5.17 7.46 -4.83
C LEU A 111 -4.99 5.99 -5.24
N TYR A 112 -5.23 5.67 -6.51
CA TYR A 112 -5.02 4.31 -7.02
C TYR A 112 -3.53 3.94 -6.98
N CYS A 113 -2.68 4.79 -7.56
CA CYS A 113 -1.23 4.57 -7.58
C CYS A 113 -0.66 4.46 -6.16
N PHE A 114 -1.06 5.38 -5.27
CA PHE A 114 -0.58 5.39 -3.89
C PHE A 114 -1.08 4.19 -3.07
N SER A 115 -2.28 3.68 -3.36
CA SER A 115 -2.78 2.46 -2.73
C SER A 115 -1.96 1.22 -3.13
N SER A 116 -1.61 1.10 -4.42
CA SER A 116 -0.72 0.03 -4.92
C SER A 116 0.65 0.07 -4.25
N LEU A 117 1.24 1.27 -4.16
CA LEU A 117 2.52 1.49 -3.50
C LEU A 117 2.48 1.11 -2.00
N LYS A 118 1.41 1.48 -1.29
CA LYS A 118 1.19 1.10 0.10
C LYS A 118 1.01 -0.40 0.28
N ASP A 119 0.32 -1.07 -0.65
CA ASP A 119 0.09 -2.52 -0.60
C ASP A 119 1.42 -3.27 -0.57
N LEU A 120 2.32 -3.01 -1.52
CA LEU A 120 3.64 -3.65 -1.55
C LEU A 120 4.48 -3.32 -0.30
N ALA A 121 4.55 -2.04 0.08
CA ALA A 121 5.30 -1.62 1.26
C ALA A 121 4.78 -2.29 2.56
N THR A 122 3.46 -2.43 2.69
CA THR A 122 2.84 -3.06 3.88
C THR A 122 3.09 -4.57 3.91
N ARG A 123 3.18 -5.24 2.75
CA ARG A 123 3.57 -6.66 2.67
C ARG A 123 5.01 -6.88 3.08
N HIS A 124 5.94 -6.07 2.59
CA HIS A 124 7.33 -6.12 3.04
C HIS A 124 7.44 -5.86 4.55
N LEU A 125 6.66 -4.91 5.08
CA LEU A 125 6.61 -4.67 6.51
C LEU A 125 6.11 -5.89 7.29
N LEU A 126 5.01 -6.52 6.84
CA LEU A 126 4.50 -7.75 7.46
C LEU A 126 5.55 -8.86 7.42
N PHE A 127 6.23 -9.03 6.28
CA PHE A 127 7.33 -9.97 6.13
C PHE A 127 8.44 -9.71 7.16
N LEU A 128 8.88 -8.46 7.34
CA LEU A 128 9.91 -8.11 8.32
C LEU A 128 9.48 -8.45 9.76
N PHE A 129 8.23 -8.21 10.13
CA PHE A 129 7.71 -8.63 11.44
C PHE A 129 7.74 -10.15 11.65
N LEU A 130 7.51 -10.92 10.59
CA LEU A 130 7.57 -12.39 10.66
C LEU A 130 9.01 -12.90 10.69
N VAL A 131 9.94 -12.29 9.94
CA VAL A 131 11.31 -12.79 9.80
C VAL A 131 12.30 -12.34 10.87
N SER A 132 11.87 -11.47 11.79
CA SER A 132 12.76 -10.81 12.75
C SER A 132 12.54 -11.24 14.18
N HIS A 133 13.61 -11.22 14.96
CA HIS A 133 13.57 -11.41 16.41
C HIS A 133 13.40 -10.07 17.13
N ILE A 134 13.99 -9.01 16.58
CA ILE A 134 13.92 -7.64 17.11
C ILE A 134 13.49 -6.73 15.96
N VAL A 135 12.56 -5.82 16.22
CA VAL A 135 12.14 -4.80 15.25
C VAL A 135 12.35 -3.42 15.88
N VAL A 136 13.25 -2.63 15.30
CA VAL A 136 13.54 -1.26 15.70
C VAL A 136 12.71 -0.31 14.84
N VAL A 137 11.91 0.54 15.48
CA VAL A 137 11.09 1.55 14.79
C VAL A 137 11.78 2.90 14.87
N THR A 138 12.26 3.41 13.74
CA THR A 138 12.83 4.76 13.64
C THR A 138 11.74 5.78 13.31
N ASN A 139 11.76 6.92 14.00
CA ASN A 139 10.90 8.05 13.73
C ASN A 139 11.76 9.31 13.66
N PRO A 140 11.64 10.15 12.62
CA PRO A 140 12.40 11.39 12.53
C PRO A 140 11.96 12.46 13.54
N SER A 141 10.80 12.27 14.19
CA SER A 141 10.28 13.21 15.19
C SER A 141 10.28 12.60 16.59
N SER A 142 10.35 13.47 17.61
CA SER A 142 10.25 13.08 19.03
C SER A 142 8.86 12.57 19.43
N ASN A 143 7.85 12.79 18.59
CA ASN A 143 6.48 12.36 18.83
C ASN A 143 6.19 11.08 18.08
N PHE A 144 5.73 10.05 18.79
CA PHE A 144 5.33 8.80 18.15
C PHE A 144 4.16 8.99 17.19
N ASP A 145 4.33 8.56 15.94
CA ASP A 145 3.29 8.66 14.91
C ASP A 145 2.15 7.65 15.17
N LEU A 146 0.98 8.18 15.53
CA LEU A 146 -0.22 7.39 15.80
C LEU A 146 -0.72 6.60 14.58
N ASN A 147 -0.32 6.99 13.35
CA ASN A 147 -0.66 6.23 12.15
C ASN A 147 -0.01 4.83 12.17
N ASN A 148 1.13 4.67 12.84
CA ASN A 148 1.74 3.34 13.02
C ASN A 148 0.82 2.40 13.82
N ILE A 149 0.00 2.92 14.75
CA ILE A 149 -0.96 2.10 15.50
C ILE A 149 -2.00 1.50 14.57
N GLN A 150 -2.53 2.31 13.64
CA GLN A 150 -3.47 1.81 12.63
C GLN A 150 -2.81 0.80 11.70
N LEU A 151 -1.58 1.09 11.26
CA LEU A 151 -0.79 0.17 10.44
C LEU A 151 -0.56 -1.17 11.13
N PHE A 152 -0.15 -1.18 12.40
CA PHE A 152 0.07 -2.41 13.17
C PHE A 152 -1.21 -3.21 13.38
N LYS A 153 -2.36 -2.55 13.58
CA LYS A 153 -3.67 -3.23 13.61
C LYS A 153 -4.01 -3.89 12.27
N THR A 154 -3.75 -3.19 11.17
CA THR A 154 -3.93 -3.75 9.82
C THR A 154 -3.02 -4.95 9.59
N LEU A 155 -1.74 -4.85 9.94
CA LEU A 155 -0.77 -5.95 9.86
C LEU A 155 -1.24 -7.17 10.67
N GLU A 156 -1.71 -6.98 11.89
CA GLU A 156 -2.19 -8.09 12.73
C GLU A 156 -3.41 -8.79 12.10
N ASN A 157 -4.38 -8.03 11.59
CA ASN A 157 -5.55 -8.58 10.92
C ASN A 157 -5.17 -9.40 9.67
N VAL A 158 -4.21 -8.91 8.89
CA VAL A 158 -3.71 -9.59 7.69
C VAL A 158 -2.89 -10.83 8.08
N ARG A 159 -2.03 -10.72 9.10
CA ARG A 159 -1.23 -11.82 9.64
C ARG A 159 -2.09 -13.03 10.00
N LEU A 160 -3.19 -12.81 10.73
CA LEU A 160 -4.13 -13.87 11.12
C LEU A 160 -4.75 -14.60 9.92
N LYS A 161 -4.91 -13.92 8.77
CA LYS A 161 -5.42 -14.53 7.53
C LYS A 161 -4.35 -15.26 6.74
N VAL A 162 -3.14 -14.72 6.68
CA VAL A 162 -2.01 -15.26 5.92
C VAL A 162 -1.27 -16.38 6.68
N GLN A 163 -1.49 -16.51 7.99
CA GLN A 163 -0.80 -17.49 8.86
C GLN A 163 -0.85 -18.93 8.34
N SER A 164 -1.97 -19.36 7.75
CA SER A 164 -2.13 -20.72 7.21
C SER A 164 -1.20 -20.97 6.00
N SER A 165 -1.16 -20.02 5.06
CA SER A 165 -0.28 -20.06 3.89
C SER A 165 1.20 -19.99 4.30
N VAL A 166 1.54 -19.13 5.26
CA VAL A 166 2.90 -19.05 5.82
C VAL A 166 3.31 -20.40 6.42
N ALA A 167 2.43 -21.03 7.20
CA ALA A 167 2.71 -22.33 7.79
C ALA A 167 2.89 -23.43 6.73
N GLU A 168 2.18 -23.35 5.60
CA GLU A 168 2.34 -24.27 4.48
C GLU A 168 3.71 -24.11 3.79
N VAL A 169 4.10 -22.87 3.49
CA VAL A 169 5.42 -22.57 2.91
C VAL A 169 6.54 -23.04 3.83
N LEU A 170 6.44 -22.77 5.13
CA LEU A 170 7.47 -23.17 6.10
C LEU A 170 7.61 -24.69 6.26
N LYS A 171 6.56 -25.49 6.01
CA LYS A 171 6.68 -26.96 6.02
C LYS A 171 7.59 -27.49 4.91
N THR A 172 7.80 -26.71 3.84
CA THR A 172 8.63 -27.11 2.69
C THR A 172 10.12 -26.90 2.92
N VAL A 173 10.53 -26.24 4.01
CA VAL A 173 11.93 -25.90 4.26
C VAL A 173 12.57 -26.96 5.17
N PRO A 174 13.63 -27.63 4.73
CA PRO A 174 14.33 -28.63 5.52
C PRO A 174 15.06 -27.98 6.71
N GLY A 175 15.21 -28.72 7.81
CA GLY A 175 15.94 -28.25 9.00
C GLY A 175 15.13 -27.37 9.97
N LEU A 176 13.92 -26.93 9.59
CA LEU A 176 12.96 -26.35 10.52
C LEU A 176 12.35 -27.46 11.41
N PRO A 177 12.39 -27.36 12.76
CA PRO A 177 11.73 -28.33 13.64
C PRO A 177 10.22 -28.47 13.35
N LYS A 178 9.52 -29.45 13.94
CA LYS A 178 8.06 -29.59 13.72
C LYS A 178 7.19 -28.62 14.54
N VAL A 179 7.78 -27.97 15.55
CA VAL A 179 7.12 -26.97 16.43
C VAL A 179 7.26 -25.53 15.88
N THR A 180 7.64 -25.41 14.61
CA THR A 180 8.39 -24.27 14.03
C THR A 180 7.57 -23.20 13.36
N TYR A 181 6.25 -23.35 13.37
CA TYR A 181 5.36 -22.20 13.31
C TYR A 181 5.58 -21.21 14.47
N LYS A 182 6.61 -21.37 15.32
CA LYS A 182 7.09 -20.41 16.32
C LYS A 182 8.44 -19.74 15.98
N PHE A 183 9.19 -20.18 14.97
CA PHE A 183 10.51 -19.60 14.61
C PHE A 183 10.39 -18.20 14.04
N PHE A 184 9.45 -18.01 13.12
CA PHE A 184 9.08 -16.74 12.52
C PHE A 184 7.95 -16.03 13.29
N ASN A 185 7.69 -16.49 14.51
CA ASN A 185 6.43 -16.26 15.22
C ASN A 185 6.67 -16.18 16.73
N TYR A 186 7.85 -15.69 17.14
CA TYR A 186 8.31 -15.83 18.52
C TYR A 186 7.44 -15.08 19.54
N HIS A 187 6.73 -14.03 19.13
CA HIS A 187 5.85 -13.26 20.01
C HIS A 187 4.38 -13.70 20.02
N HIS A 188 4.00 -14.78 19.32
CA HIS A 188 2.59 -15.11 19.12
C HIS A 188 2.06 -16.16 20.10
N HIS A 189 1.86 -15.77 21.36
CA HIS A 189 0.72 -16.30 22.10
C HIS A 189 -0.58 -15.68 21.54
N THR A 190 -1.05 -16.30 20.46
CA THR A 190 -2.35 -16.21 19.77
C THR A 190 -2.82 -14.88 19.15
N ASN A 191 -2.62 -13.67 19.74
CA ASN A 191 -3.31 -12.45 19.26
C ASN A 191 -2.49 -11.13 19.26
N SER A 192 -1.16 -11.15 19.33
CA SER A 192 -0.35 -9.91 19.31
C SER A 192 0.72 -9.95 18.23
N LEU A 193 0.91 -8.86 17.49
CA LEU A 193 1.91 -8.74 16.41
C LEU A 193 3.36 -8.71 16.94
N PHE A 194 3.58 -8.05 18.08
CA PHE A 194 4.87 -7.92 18.74
C PHE A 194 4.67 -7.83 20.26
N ALA A 195 5.77 -7.91 21.02
CA ALA A 195 5.79 -7.66 22.45
C ALA A 195 6.70 -6.47 22.76
N ILE A 196 6.48 -5.82 23.90
CA ILE A 196 7.35 -4.77 24.41
C ILE A 196 8.07 -5.37 25.63
N PRO A 197 9.42 -5.26 25.71
CA PRO A 197 10.19 -5.78 26.83
C PRO A 197 9.70 -5.24 28.18
N SER A 198 9.57 -6.12 29.17
CA SER A 198 9.27 -5.72 30.55
C SER A 198 10.55 -5.39 31.31
N ASN A 199 10.60 -4.25 32.01
CA ASN A 199 11.74 -3.84 32.85
C ASN A 199 13.08 -3.69 32.10
N GLN A 200 13.03 -3.39 30.80
CA GLN A 200 14.19 -3.09 29.97
C GLN A 200 13.95 -1.81 29.18
N GLU A 201 15.03 -1.14 28.79
CA GLU A 201 14.95 0.05 27.93
C GLU A 201 14.45 -0.34 26.55
N PHE A 202 13.39 0.31 26.06
CA PHE A 202 12.80 0.03 24.75
C PHE A 202 12.66 1.28 23.87
N VAL A 203 13.02 2.46 24.39
CA VAL A 203 13.03 3.72 23.65
C VAL A 203 14.44 4.32 23.76
N PHE A 204 14.98 4.72 22.62
CA PHE A 204 16.26 5.40 22.54
C PHE A 204 16.08 6.77 21.89
N PHE A 205 16.63 7.80 22.52
CA PHE A 205 16.68 9.15 21.97
C PHE A 205 18.12 9.42 21.48
N PRO A 206 18.35 9.44 20.16
CA PRO A 206 19.67 9.78 19.66
C PRO A 206 20.02 11.22 20.04
N ALA A 207 21.31 11.46 20.31
CA ALA A 207 21.82 12.82 20.38
C ALA A 207 21.53 13.53 19.04
N PRO A 208 21.26 14.85 19.05
CA PRO A 208 20.97 15.59 17.82
C PRO A 208 22.16 15.46 16.85
N HIS A 209 21.95 14.68 15.79
CA HIS A 209 22.96 14.47 14.76
C HIS A 209 23.05 15.75 13.94
N LYS A 210 24.18 16.45 14.03
CA LYS A 210 24.44 17.65 13.23
C LYS A 210 24.59 17.23 11.76
N ASP A 211 24.03 18.01 10.84
CA ASP A 211 24.31 17.80 9.42
C ASP A 211 25.78 18.15 9.12
N GLN A 212 26.28 17.69 7.97
CA GLN A 212 27.68 17.87 7.61
C GLN A 212 28.08 19.35 7.58
N PHE A 213 27.17 20.22 7.14
CA PHE A 213 27.40 21.66 7.07
C PHE A 213 27.47 22.30 8.46
N SER A 214 26.57 21.97 9.37
CA SER A 214 26.61 22.46 10.76
C SER A 214 27.82 21.94 11.50
N PHE A 215 28.20 20.68 11.28
CA PHE A 215 29.45 20.13 11.82
C PHE A 215 30.67 20.92 11.33
N LEU A 216 30.77 21.19 10.02
CA LEU A 216 31.86 21.99 9.46
C LEU A 216 31.84 23.43 9.97
N LEU A 217 30.66 24.04 10.10
CA LEU A 217 30.51 25.38 10.67
C LEU A 217 30.96 25.43 12.13
N ASP A 218 30.61 24.43 12.94
CA ASP A 218 31.04 24.34 14.34
C ASP A 218 32.53 24.09 14.47
N LEU A 219 33.10 23.26 13.58
CA LEU A 219 34.54 23.05 13.50
C LEU A 219 35.28 24.35 13.15
N LEU A 220 34.70 25.17 12.27
CA LEU A 220 35.22 26.49 11.91
C LEU A 220 35.04 27.54 13.02
N ASN A 221 34.08 27.35 13.93
CA ASN A 221 33.72 28.33 14.96
C ASN A 221 34.45 28.12 16.30
N GLU A 222 35.30 27.09 16.43
CA GLU A 222 36.17 26.77 17.59
C GLU A 222 35.71 27.32 18.97
N THR A 223 34.52 26.92 19.42
CA THR A 223 34.21 26.85 20.86
C THR A 223 33.93 25.39 21.19
N LEU A 224 35.00 24.65 21.43
CA LEU A 224 34.96 23.30 21.97
C LEU A 224 34.47 23.36 23.43
N GLU A 225 33.17 23.50 23.63
CA GLU A 225 32.55 23.11 24.89
C GLU A 225 32.55 21.59 24.96
N ILE A 226 33.55 21.05 25.67
CA ILE A 226 33.61 19.63 26.03
C ILE A 226 32.47 19.38 27.02
N CYS A 227 31.34 18.88 26.54
CA CYS A 227 30.23 18.47 27.40
C CYS A 227 30.62 17.14 28.09
N PRO A 228 30.67 17.07 29.44
CA PRO A 228 31.31 15.96 30.15
C PRO A 228 30.36 14.80 30.47
N SER A 229 29.56 14.36 29.50
CA SER A 229 28.85 13.08 29.60
C SER A 229 28.55 12.55 28.21
N ASP A 230 29.25 11.50 27.80
CA ASP A 230 28.92 10.79 26.57
C ASP A 230 27.49 10.25 26.73
N PRO A 231 26.54 10.62 25.85
CA PRO A 231 25.21 10.03 25.88
C PRO A 231 25.32 8.51 25.68
N PRO A 232 24.37 7.72 26.23
CA PRO A 232 24.39 6.28 26.05
C PRO A 232 24.47 5.95 24.55
N GLU A 233 25.43 5.11 24.17
CA GLU A 233 25.62 4.74 22.78
C GLU A 233 24.46 3.85 22.33
N PHE A 234 23.93 4.11 21.13
CA PHE A 234 22.89 3.26 20.53
C PHE A 234 23.29 1.77 20.50
N ARG A 235 24.60 1.51 20.34
CA ARG A 235 25.17 0.17 20.40
C ARG A 235 24.85 -0.52 21.71
N GLU A 236 25.11 0.11 22.85
CA GLU A 236 24.88 -0.50 24.17
C GLU A 236 23.40 -0.79 24.41
N PHE A 237 22.53 0.13 24.01
CA PHE A 237 21.09 -0.04 24.06
C PHE A 237 20.63 -1.29 23.29
N LEU A 238 21.05 -1.45 22.03
CA LEU A 238 20.62 -2.58 21.20
C LEU A 238 21.32 -3.89 21.58
N ASP A 239 22.58 -3.85 22.01
CA ASP A 239 23.37 -5.05 22.30
C ASP A 239 22.79 -5.84 23.48
N GLN A 240 22.20 -5.16 24.48
CA GLN A 240 21.50 -5.82 25.58
C GLN A 240 20.38 -6.76 25.08
N HIS A 241 19.59 -6.31 24.12
CA HIS A 241 18.50 -7.09 23.51
C HIS A 241 19.02 -8.21 22.62
N VAL A 242 20.08 -7.95 21.86
CA VAL A 242 20.71 -8.96 21.00
C VAL A 242 21.34 -10.08 21.84
N GLN A 243 22.04 -9.73 22.92
CA GLN A 243 22.63 -10.69 23.85
C GLN A 243 21.54 -11.52 24.54
N LEU A 244 20.43 -10.89 24.94
CA LEU A 244 19.29 -11.59 25.53
C LEU A 244 18.71 -12.62 24.57
N ALA A 245 18.49 -12.24 23.30
CA ALA A 245 18.07 -13.15 22.26
C ALA A 245 19.07 -14.33 22.14
N GLN A 246 20.36 -14.05 21.93
CA GLN A 246 21.36 -15.09 21.70
C GLN A 246 21.55 -16.07 22.87
N THR A 247 21.21 -15.67 24.10
CA THR A 247 21.47 -16.48 25.31
C THR A 247 20.22 -17.15 25.89
N LYS A 248 19.17 -16.38 26.16
CA LYS A 248 17.98 -16.85 26.92
C LYS A 248 16.68 -16.79 26.10
N GLY A 249 16.59 -15.88 25.14
CA GLY A 249 15.34 -15.49 24.49
C GLY A 249 14.52 -14.49 25.31
N PHE A 250 13.44 -13.98 24.71
CA PHE A 250 12.50 -13.03 25.33
C PHE A 250 11.37 -13.72 26.11
N SER A 251 11.02 -13.17 27.27
CA SER A 251 9.99 -13.73 28.16
C SER A 251 8.92 -12.70 28.47
N ASP A 252 8.38 -12.06 27.44
CA ASP A 252 7.58 -10.84 27.58
C ASP A 252 6.07 -11.12 27.73
N ASN A 253 5.69 -12.39 27.97
CA ASN A 253 4.30 -12.76 28.15
C ASN A 253 3.83 -12.45 29.59
N VAL A 254 3.42 -11.21 29.81
CA VAL A 254 2.85 -10.73 31.08
C VAL A 254 1.34 -11.03 31.22
N GLY A 255 0.75 -11.75 30.26
CA GLY A 255 -0.67 -12.08 30.23
C GLY A 255 -1.06 -13.23 31.18
N ARG A 256 -2.37 -13.42 31.39
CA ARG A 256 -2.93 -14.49 32.24
C ARG A 256 -2.58 -15.92 31.79
N HIS A 257 -2.04 -16.08 30.58
CA HIS A 257 -1.58 -17.35 30.01
C HIS A 257 -0.06 -17.33 29.79
N ALA A 258 0.71 -16.94 30.80
CA ALA A 258 2.17 -16.96 30.82
C ALA A 258 2.69 -18.42 30.82
N GLY A 259 2.63 -19.06 29.66
CA GLY A 259 3.30 -20.34 29.41
C GLY A 259 4.72 -20.13 28.87
N PRO A 260 5.61 -21.13 29.00
CA PRO A 260 6.93 -21.08 28.39
C PRO A 260 6.80 -21.00 26.85
N SER A 261 7.27 -19.90 26.26
CA SER A 261 7.39 -19.75 24.81
C SER A 261 8.80 -20.18 24.38
N PRO A 262 8.95 -21.21 23.52
CA PRO A 262 10.26 -21.61 23.05
C PRO A 262 10.86 -20.53 22.14
N PHE A 263 11.99 -19.95 22.54
CA PHE A 263 12.83 -19.13 21.65
C PHE A 263 13.73 -20.02 20.85
N VAL A 264 13.88 -19.71 19.57
CA VAL A 264 14.90 -20.37 18.77
C VAL A 264 15.58 -19.34 17.89
N VAL A 265 16.91 -19.35 17.96
CA VAL A 265 17.78 -18.64 17.03
C VAL A 265 18.14 -19.63 15.91
N PRO A 266 17.65 -19.44 14.68
CA PRO A 266 17.86 -20.38 13.59
C PRO A 266 19.30 -20.32 13.05
N PRO A 267 19.81 -21.44 12.49
CA PRO A 267 20.99 -21.41 11.63
C PRO A 267 20.75 -20.47 10.44
N ALA A 268 21.81 -19.81 9.97
CA ALA A 268 21.71 -18.83 8.90
C ALA A 268 21.16 -19.45 7.62
N SER A 269 21.65 -20.64 7.23
CA SER A 269 21.18 -21.32 6.01
C SER A 269 19.66 -21.55 6.00
N VAL A 270 19.13 -22.07 7.12
CA VAL A 270 17.71 -22.35 7.31
C VAL A 270 16.89 -21.06 7.29
N TRP A 271 17.38 -20.00 7.94
CA TRP A 271 16.70 -18.71 7.94
C TRP A 271 16.61 -18.12 6.52
N PHE A 272 17.71 -18.11 5.77
CA PHE A 272 17.73 -17.55 4.41
C PHE A 272 16.84 -18.34 3.46
N GLU A 273 16.86 -19.68 3.54
CA GLU A 273 15.98 -20.50 2.69
C GLU A 273 14.50 -20.24 2.99
N ALA A 274 14.13 -20.20 4.27
CA ALA A 274 12.75 -19.92 4.65
C ALA A 274 12.32 -18.49 4.31
N ALA A 275 13.18 -17.50 4.57
CA ALA A 275 12.92 -16.12 4.22
C ALA A 275 12.76 -15.94 2.70
N PHE A 276 13.56 -16.63 1.89
CA PHE A 276 13.45 -16.60 0.42
C PHE A 276 12.09 -17.12 -0.06
N LYS A 277 11.66 -18.29 0.43
CA LYS A 277 10.35 -18.85 0.05
C LYS A 277 9.18 -18.02 0.58
N LEU A 278 9.30 -17.45 1.78
CA LEU A 278 8.28 -16.56 2.32
C LEU A 278 8.19 -15.26 1.52
N PHE A 279 9.32 -14.68 1.12
CA PHE A 279 9.30 -13.43 0.35
C PHE A 279 8.56 -13.58 -0.97
N ASP A 280 8.74 -14.71 -1.66
CA ASP A 280 7.98 -15.03 -2.87
C ASP A 280 6.46 -14.97 -2.63
N LEU A 281 5.97 -15.54 -1.51
CA LEU A 281 4.56 -15.45 -1.10
C LEU A 281 4.08 -14.01 -0.87
N PHE A 282 4.92 -13.13 -0.30
CA PHE A 282 4.55 -11.75 0.02
C PHE A 282 4.67 -10.78 -1.17
N THR A 283 5.48 -11.10 -2.17
CA THR A 283 5.77 -10.20 -3.29
C THR A 283 5.13 -10.67 -4.61
N ASN A 284 5.17 -11.96 -4.91
CA ASN A 284 4.70 -12.52 -6.18
C ASN A 284 3.35 -13.23 -5.97
N GLU A 285 2.26 -12.47 -5.99
CA GLU A 285 0.91 -13.06 -6.03
C GLU A 285 0.58 -13.57 -7.43
N HIS A 286 0.25 -14.85 -7.56
CA HIS A 286 -0.39 -15.36 -8.76
C HIS A 286 -1.86 -14.91 -8.82
N PRO A 287 -2.33 -14.32 -9.94
CA PRO A 287 -3.69 -13.77 -10.07
C PRO A 287 -4.82 -14.78 -9.78
N GLU A 288 -4.58 -16.08 -10.00
CA GLU A 288 -5.59 -17.14 -9.84
C GLU A 288 -5.74 -17.65 -8.39
N GLU A 289 -4.76 -17.39 -7.51
CA GLU A 289 -4.74 -17.85 -6.12
C GLU A 289 -4.55 -16.69 -5.13
N SER A 290 -5.21 -15.55 -5.39
CA SER A 290 -5.04 -14.37 -4.52
C SER A 290 -5.44 -14.68 -3.08
N ASN A 291 -4.46 -14.61 -2.17
CA ASN A 291 -4.64 -14.90 -0.76
C ASN A 291 -5.69 -13.95 -0.16
N LYS A 292 -6.71 -14.51 0.52
CA LYS A 292 -7.75 -13.73 1.19
C LYS A 292 -7.19 -12.70 2.17
N GLY A 293 -6.02 -12.97 2.76
CA GLY A 293 -5.32 -12.02 3.62
C GLY A 293 -4.82 -10.78 2.87
N PHE A 294 -4.28 -10.92 1.67
CA PHE A 294 -3.83 -9.78 0.87
C PHE A 294 -4.98 -9.05 0.19
N GLN A 295 -6.08 -9.73 -0.14
CA GLN A 295 -7.33 -9.05 -0.52
C GLN A 295 -7.87 -8.18 0.62
N LEU A 296 -7.84 -8.71 1.86
CA LEU A 296 -8.17 -7.93 3.05
C LEU A 296 -7.21 -6.74 3.22
N LEU A 297 -5.90 -6.94 3.00
CA LEU A 297 -4.92 -5.85 3.06
C LEU A 297 -5.29 -4.70 2.11
N ARG A 298 -5.52 -4.99 0.82
CA ARG A 298 -5.92 -3.99 -0.17
C ARG A 298 -7.19 -3.25 0.24
N SER A 299 -8.17 -3.97 0.79
CA SER A 299 -9.39 -3.35 1.32
C SER A 299 -9.13 -2.48 2.57
N LEU A 300 -8.25 -2.89 3.48
CA LEU A 300 -7.93 -2.07 4.65
C LEU A 300 -7.10 -0.82 4.30
N LEU A 301 -6.37 -0.85 3.18
CA LEU A 301 -5.58 0.29 2.70
C LEU A 301 -6.38 1.26 1.82
N ASP A 302 -7.41 0.79 1.12
CA ASP A 302 -8.25 1.61 0.22
C ASP A 302 -9.53 2.12 0.91
N VAL A 303 -9.37 2.79 2.05
CA VAL A 303 -10.50 3.34 2.81
C VAL A 303 -11.16 4.48 2.04
N GLU A 304 -10.37 5.36 1.43
CA GLU A 304 -10.86 6.51 0.67
C GLU A 304 -11.58 6.10 -0.62
N GLY A 305 -11.08 5.09 -1.33
CA GLY A 305 -11.74 4.52 -2.51
C GLY A 305 -13.09 3.91 -2.15
N GLN A 306 -13.13 3.05 -1.13
CA GLN A 306 -14.38 2.43 -0.66
C GLN A 306 -15.39 3.45 -0.15
N PHE A 307 -14.95 4.47 0.59
CA PHE A 307 -15.82 5.55 1.02
C PHE A 307 -16.43 6.26 -0.20
N SER A 308 -15.60 6.59 -1.19
CA SER A 308 -16.04 7.24 -2.42
C SER A 308 -17.06 6.40 -3.18
N GLU A 309 -16.79 5.11 -3.37
CA GLU A 309 -17.70 4.19 -4.04
C GLU A 309 -19.03 4.05 -3.30
N SER A 310 -19.00 3.89 -1.97
CA SER A 310 -20.20 3.79 -1.14
C SER A 310 -21.07 5.04 -1.21
N ARG A 311 -20.44 6.23 -1.19
CA ARG A 311 -21.15 7.51 -1.36
C ARG A 311 -21.75 7.64 -2.74
N CYS A 312 -20.98 7.42 -3.80
CA CYS A 312 -21.45 7.54 -5.18
C CYS A 312 -22.55 6.51 -5.50
N SER A 313 -22.46 5.30 -4.97
CA SER A 313 -23.49 4.26 -5.11
C SER A 313 -24.84 4.68 -4.53
N LYS A 314 -24.84 5.39 -3.39
CA LYS A 314 -26.08 5.93 -2.79
C LYS A 314 -26.64 7.13 -3.55
N VAL A 315 -25.79 7.95 -4.16
CA VAL A 315 -26.21 9.15 -4.90
C VAL A 315 -26.70 8.82 -6.32
N LEU A 316 -26.13 7.80 -6.96
CA LEU A 316 -26.51 7.37 -8.31
C LEU A 316 -28.03 7.20 -8.53
N PRO A 317 -28.78 6.46 -7.68
CA PRO A 317 -30.23 6.34 -7.86
C PRO A 317 -30.97 7.68 -7.69
N LEU A 318 -30.48 8.59 -6.84
CA LEU A 318 -31.07 9.93 -6.67
C LEU A 318 -30.88 10.78 -7.93
N ALA A 319 -29.69 10.72 -8.54
CA ALA A 319 -29.41 11.40 -9.80
C ALA A 319 -30.26 10.83 -10.96
N LEU A 320 -30.44 9.51 -11.01
CA LEU A 320 -31.33 8.86 -11.98
C LEU A 320 -32.80 9.25 -11.76
N ALA A 321 -33.25 9.35 -10.51
CA ALA A 321 -34.60 9.83 -10.20
C ALA A 321 -34.79 11.28 -10.65
N ALA A 322 -33.83 12.17 -10.36
CA ALA A 322 -33.85 13.57 -10.80
C ALA A 322 -33.81 13.71 -12.33
N TYR A 323 -33.15 12.79 -13.04
CA TYR A 323 -33.20 12.72 -14.51
C TYR A 323 -34.62 12.37 -14.99
N GLN A 324 -35.25 11.35 -14.40
CA GLN A 324 -36.57 10.86 -14.81
C GLN A 324 -37.73 11.78 -14.39
N GLU A 325 -37.47 12.70 -13.46
CA GLU A 325 -38.47 13.60 -12.91
C GLU A 325 -39.01 14.58 -13.96
N ASN A 326 -40.34 14.65 -14.06
CA ASN A 326 -41.08 15.56 -14.95
C ASN A 326 -40.69 15.41 -16.43
N LEU A 327 -40.35 14.20 -16.88
CA LEU A 327 -40.11 13.90 -18.29
C LEU A 327 -41.38 13.43 -19.01
N PRO A 328 -41.69 13.97 -20.20
CA PRO A 328 -42.73 13.41 -21.08
C PRO A 328 -42.45 11.96 -21.50
N PRO A 329 -43.46 11.22 -22.02
CA PRO A 329 -43.26 9.86 -22.55
C PRO A 329 -42.21 9.79 -23.66
N HIS A 330 -42.16 10.82 -24.53
CA HIS A 330 -41.15 10.98 -25.57
C HIS A 330 -40.62 12.42 -25.52
N TYR A 331 -39.31 12.61 -25.60
CA TYR A 331 -38.66 13.92 -25.52
C TYR A 331 -37.46 14.06 -26.48
N SER A 332 -37.09 15.31 -26.77
CA SER A 332 -36.05 15.69 -27.72
C SER A 332 -34.64 15.37 -27.21
N SER A 333 -33.69 15.30 -28.13
CA SER A 333 -32.25 15.17 -27.81
C SER A 333 -31.75 16.35 -26.97
N GLN A 334 -32.25 17.56 -27.21
CA GLN A 334 -31.91 18.74 -26.42
C GLN A 334 -32.41 18.64 -24.97
N GLN A 335 -33.65 18.19 -24.75
CA GLN A 335 -34.20 17.99 -23.41
C GLN A 335 -33.47 16.87 -22.67
N HIS A 336 -33.14 15.78 -23.38
CA HIS A 336 -32.30 14.70 -22.87
C HIS A 336 -30.97 15.25 -22.34
N GLU A 337 -30.23 16.00 -23.16
CA GLU A 337 -28.91 16.49 -22.78
C GLU A 337 -28.97 17.49 -21.61
N THR A 338 -29.99 18.35 -21.58
CA THR A 338 -30.20 19.31 -20.48
C THR A 338 -30.46 18.59 -19.16
N LYS A 339 -31.36 17.61 -19.16
CA LYS A 339 -31.70 16.80 -17.97
C LYS A 339 -30.54 15.91 -17.54
N LYS A 340 -29.82 15.34 -18.50
CA LYS A 340 -28.61 14.54 -18.25
C LYS A 340 -27.51 15.39 -17.62
N SER A 341 -27.26 16.60 -18.12
CA SER A 341 -26.32 17.55 -17.53
C SER A 341 -26.71 17.90 -16.09
N HIS A 342 -27.99 18.19 -15.84
CA HIS A 342 -28.48 18.47 -14.47
C HIS A 342 -28.24 17.28 -13.52
N ALA A 343 -28.54 16.06 -13.96
CA ALA A 343 -28.29 14.85 -13.17
C ALA A 343 -26.79 14.63 -12.89
N LYS A 344 -25.90 14.90 -13.87
CA LYS A 344 -24.45 14.86 -13.68
C LYS A 344 -23.97 15.88 -12.66
N THR A 345 -24.49 17.11 -12.69
CA THR A 345 -24.17 18.16 -11.70
C THR A 345 -24.64 17.75 -10.29
N LEU A 346 -25.80 17.11 -10.17
CA LEU A 346 -26.28 16.60 -8.88
C LEU A 346 -25.34 15.51 -8.34
N LEU A 347 -24.93 14.57 -9.20
CA LEU A 347 -24.03 13.49 -8.83
C LEU A 347 -22.63 14.01 -8.47
N SER A 348 -22.08 14.98 -9.21
CA SER A 348 -20.78 15.59 -8.87
C SER A 348 -20.87 16.43 -7.59
N GLY A 349 -21.99 17.11 -7.36
CA GLY A 349 -22.22 17.93 -6.16
C GLY A 349 -22.34 17.10 -4.88
N HIS A 350 -22.92 15.90 -4.94
CA HIS A 350 -23.15 15.03 -3.78
C HIS A 350 -22.15 13.86 -3.67
N GLY A 351 -21.53 13.47 -4.79
CA GLY A 351 -20.44 12.51 -4.84
C GLY A 351 -19.16 13.07 -4.22
N ARG A 352 -18.33 12.20 -3.64
CA ARG A 352 -17.05 12.58 -3.02
C ARG A 352 -16.00 11.52 -3.34
N GLY A 353 -14.77 11.95 -3.58
CA GLY A 353 -13.60 11.08 -3.78
C GLY A 353 -13.36 10.62 -5.22
N PRO A 354 -12.42 9.68 -5.44
CA PRO A 354 -11.93 9.29 -6.77
C PRO A 354 -12.97 8.58 -7.65
N ALA A 355 -13.98 7.94 -7.08
CA ALA A 355 -14.97 7.17 -7.84
C ALA A 355 -15.98 8.07 -8.60
N VAL A 356 -16.05 9.37 -8.31
CA VAL A 356 -17.07 10.28 -8.87
C VAL A 356 -17.09 10.27 -10.39
N ALA A 357 -15.93 10.39 -11.04
CA ALA A 357 -15.83 10.41 -12.50
C ALA A 357 -16.35 9.12 -13.16
N ARG A 358 -16.02 7.96 -12.56
CA ARG A 358 -16.51 6.65 -13.00
C ARG A 358 -18.04 6.56 -12.89
N PHE A 359 -18.61 7.04 -11.79
CA PHE A 359 -20.06 7.04 -11.58
C PHE A 359 -20.79 8.05 -12.47
N ILE A 360 -20.19 9.19 -12.83
CA ILE A 360 -20.73 10.13 -13.82
C ILE A 360 -20.83 9.46 -15.19
N SER A 361 -19.78 8.74 -15.60
CA SER A 361 -19.77 8.00 -16.86
C SER A 361 -20.84 6.89 -16.87
N ARG A 362 -21.01 6.19 -15.74
CA ARG A 362 -22.07 5.19 -15.57
C ARG A 362 -23.48 5.82 -15.63
N LEU A 363 -23.68 6.98 -15.00
CA LEU A 363 -24.93 7.73 -15.06
C LEU A 363 -25.25 8.16 -16.49
N ASP A 364 -24.24 8.63 -17.23
CA ASP A 364 -24.37 9.02 -18.64
C ASP A 364 -24.87 7.87 -19.51
N ALA A 365 -24.22 6.72 -19.43
CA ALA A 365 -24.60 5.52 -20.16
C ALA A 365 -26.02 5.03 -19.83
N GLU A 366 -26.42 5.14 -18.55
CA GLU A 366 -27.74 4.71 -18.10
C GLU A 366 -28.85 5.67 -18.56
N CYS A 367 -28.60 6.99 -18.52
CA CYS A 367 -29.51 7.99 -19.09
C CYS A 367 -29.70 7.78 -20.59
N ASP A 368 -28.61 7.56 -21.32
CA ASP A 368 -28.62 7.24 -22.75
C ASP A 368 -29.43 5.97 -23.04
N ARG A 369 -29.25 4.92 -22.22
CA ARG A 369 -30.01 3.67 -22.31
C ARG A 369 -31.50 3.91 -22.11
N ILE A 370 -31.89 4.68 -21.09
CA ILE A 370 -33.29 5.02 -20.81
C ILE A 370 -33.91 5.81 -21.98
N TRP A 371 -33.17 6.77 -22.55
CA TRP A 371 -33.66 7.56 -23.67
C TRP A 371 -33.85 6.71 -24.92
N ARG A 372 -32.85 5.89 -25.29
CA ARG A 372 -32.89 4.98 -26.45
C ARG A 372 -33.95 3.89 -26.32
N ASN A 373 -34.37 3.54 -25.10
CA ASN A 373 -35.42 2.57 -24.85
C ASN A 373 -36.84 3.16 -25.07
N GLY A 374 -37.13 3.57 -26.30
CA GLY A 374 -38.48 3.98 -26.73
C GLY A 374 -38.91 5.40 -26.32
N ARG A 375 -38.05 6.19 -25.68
CA ARG A 375 -38.36 7.58 -25.26
C ARG A 375 -37.88 8.66 -26.23
N ARG A 376 -37.25 8.27 -27.35
CA ARG A 376 -36.73 9.19 -28.38
C ARG A 376 -37.87 9.78 -29.23
N MET A 377 -37.79 11.09 -29.47
CA MET A 377 -38.52 11.77 -30.55
C MET A 377 -37.79 11.63 -31.89
N CYS A 378 -38.53 11.76 -32.99
CA CYS A 378 -38.03 11.63 -34.36
C CYS A 378 -37.14 12.81 -34.79
N GLU A 379 -37.54 14.05 -34.47
CA GLU A 379 -36.79 15.30 -34.75
C GLU A 379 -36.51 15.60 -36.24
N ALA A 380 -36.92 14.74 -37.17
CA ALA A 380 -36.79 14.98 -38.61
C ALA A 380 -37.58 16.23 -39.07
N PRO A 381 -37.12 16.94 -40.11
CA PRO A 381 -37.83 18.11 -40.63
C PRO A 381 -39.19 17.68 -41.18
N SER A 382 -40.25 18.28 -40.65
CA SER A 382 -41.61 18.12 -41.18
C SER A 382 -41.77 18.91 -42.49
N LEU A 383 -42.90 18.73 -43.18
CA LEU A 383 -43.23 19.50 -44.40
C LEU A 383 -43.20 21.02 -44.21
N SER A 384 -43.37 21.50 -42.96
CA SER A 384 -43.29 22.91 -42.57
C SER A 384 -41.86 23.39 -42.23
N GLY A 385 -40.84 22.53 -42.35
CA GLY A 385 -39.46 22.80 -41.96
C GLY A 385 -39.17 22.69 -40.46
N ASN A 386 -40.20 22.44 -39.63
CA ASN A 386 -40.06 22.33 -38.17
C ASN A 386 -39.80 20.88 -37.71
N PRO A 387 -39.08 20.65 -36.59
CA PRO A 387 -38.78 19.31 -36.09
C PRO A 387 -40.04 18.50 -35.77
N CYS A 388 -40.01 17.21 -36.13
CA CYS A 388 -41.11 16.30 -35.89
C CYS A 388 -41.27 15.97 -34.39
N ILE A 389 -42.52 16.03 -33.90
CA ILE A 389 -42.85 15.80 -32.49
C ILE A 389 -43.24 14.35 -32.13
N GLN A 390 -43.29 13.46 -33.11
CA GLN A 390 -43.68 12.07 -32.90
C GLN A 390 -42.52 11.22 -32.36
N PRO A 391 -42.80 10.07 -31.70
CA PRO A 391 -41.77 9.09 -31.38
C PRO A 391 -41.05 8.65 -32.66
N VAL A 392 -39.83 8.11 -32.54
CA VAL A 392 -39.08 7.60 -33.69
C VAL A 392 -39.95 6.63 -34.51
N HIS A 393 -40.13 6.95 -35.79
CA HIS A 393 -41.01 6.25 -36.74
C HIS A 393 -40.35 6.25 -38.12
N ARG A 394 -40.84 5.42 -39.04
CA ARG A 394 -40.41 5.41 -40.45
C ARG A 394 -41.28 6.38 -41.24
N ALA A 395 -40.65 7.24 -42.06
CA ALA A 395 -41.37 8.12 -42.97
C ALA A 395 -42.05 7.30 -44.06
N SER A 396 -43.22 7.74 -44.53
CA SER A 396 -44.00 7.06 -45.58
C SER A 396 -43.27 6.96 -46.92
N ASP A 397 -42.22 7.76 -47.13
CA ASP A 397 -41.58 7.96 -48.43
C ASP A 397 -40.19 7.28 -48.52
N GLU A 398 -39.73 6.59 -47.47
CA GLU A 398 -38.45 5.91 -47.48
C GLU A 398 -38.53 4.49 -48.09
N PRO A 399 -37.69 4.15 -49.09
CA PRO A 399 -37.60 2.79 -49.59
C PRO A 399 -37.02 1.88 -48.51
N SER A 400 -37.69 0.76 -48.27
CA SER A 400 -37.45 -0.22 -47.20
C SER A 400 -35.97 -0.52 -46.93
N ALA A 401 -35.39 0.13 -45.92
CA ALA A 401 -34.11 -0.26 -45.35
C ALA A 401 -34.33 -1.14 -44.10
N GLU A 402 -33.85 -2.38 -44.24
CA GLU A 402 -33.70 -3.51 -43.31
C GLU A 402 -34.85 -3.91 -42.32
N PRO A 403 -35.07 -5.23 -42.10
CA PRO A 403 -36.25 -5.76 -41.41
C PRO A 403 -36.09 -5.86 -39.87
N SER A 404 -35.13 -5.15 -39.26
CA SER A 404 -34.75 -5.38 -37.86
C SER A 404 -35.45 -4.47 -36.83
N THR A 405 -36.25 -3.49 -37.25
CA THR A 405 -36.97 -2.58 -36.33
C THR A 405 -38.44 -2.43 -36.73
N LYS A 406 -39.35 -3.02 -35.93
CA LYS A 406 -40.81 -2.86 -36.04
C LYS A 406 -41.24 -1.46 -35.58
N LEU A 407 -40.81 -0.42 -36.29
CA LEU A 407 -41.22 0.96 -36.01
C LEU A 407 -42.49 1.30 -36.81
N PRO A 408 -43.43 2.07 -36.23
CA PRO A 408 -44.64 2.49 -36.92
C PRO A 408 -44.28 3.40 -38.12
N ILE A 409 -45.11 3.36 -39.17
CA ILE A 409 -44.98 4.22 -40.36
C ILE A 409 -45.94 5.38 -40.17
N LEU A 410 -45.41 6.61 -40.05
CA LEU A 410 -46.18 7.83 -39.79
C LEU A 410 -45.58 9.01 -40.58
N PRO A 411 -46.38 10.02 -40.98
CA PRO A 411 -45.85 11.23 -41.61
C PRO A 411 -45.22 12.16 -40.55
N HIS A 412 -44.17 12.90 -40.91
CA HIS A 412 -43.57 13.87 -40.00
C HIS A 412 -44.52 15.04 -39.68
N VAL A 413 -44.92 15.16 -38.40
CA VAL A 413 -45.79 16.23 -37.91
C VAL A 413 -45.04 17.21 -37.01
N SER A 414 -45.21 18.52 -37.25
CA SER A 414 -44.74 19.59 -36.36
C SER A 414 -45.83 20.06 -35.38
N GLY A 415 -45.46 20.42 -34.15
CA GLY A 415 -46.39 20.99 -33.16
C GLY A 415 -46.78 22.46 -33.41
N VAL A 416 -46.19 23.11 -34.41
CA VAL A 416 -46.46 24.52 -34.75
C VAL A 416 -47.82 24.61 -35.45
N ARG A 417 -48.79 25.26 -34.81
CA ARG A 417 -50.09 25.57 -35.40
C ARG A 417 -50.04 26.97 -36.01
N TYR A 418 -50.07 27.04 -37.34
CA TYR A 418 -50.30 28.31 -38.02
C TYR A 418 -51.78 28.65 -37.87
N VAL A 419 -52.09 29.62 -37.02
CA VAL A 419 -53.43 30.19 -36.93
C VAL A 419 -53.52 31.21 -38.06
N SER A 420 -54.33 30.92 -39.07
CA SER A 420 -54.67 31.89 -40.12
C SER A 420 -55.40 33.06 -39.46
N ALA A 421 -54.86 34.27 -39.63
CA ALA A 421 -55.53 35.51 -39.21
C ALA A 421 -56.71 35.85 -40.14
#